data_AF-A0A7V0R551-F1
#
_entry.id   AF-A0A7V0R551-F1
#
_cell.length_a   1.000
_cell.length_b   1.000
_cell.length_c   1.000
_cell.angle_alpha   90.00
_cell.angle_beta   90.00
_cell.angle_gamma   90.00
#
_symmetry.space_group_name_H-M   'P 1'
#
loop_
_entity.id
_entity.type
_entity.pdbx_description
1 polymer ?
#
loop_
_entity_poly.entity_id
_entity_poly.type
_entity_poly.pdbx_seq_one_letter_code
_entity_poly.pdbx_strand_id
1 'polypeptide(L)'
;MKETINIIGAGPAGLVAAIVLRKHGFPVKVFEMSSDVGHRLNGDFQGLENWSSERDITELLKDIGIEINFLCVPYYGGTVYAPEMKPAEIKSDRPIFYLVKRGAMPGTLDMGLKEQALSLGVEILFNRRLDAFDGKAIVGTGPKGGDAIAVGITFNTAMEDKSVLVFDDDIAPKGYAYLLVNQGCGTMVTVLYREYRRGNECFEDMKRFFKDNMALDIKNEKKFGSYGNFFIRDTQAHNKKLYIGESAG
;
A
#
# COMPACT_ATOMS: atom_id res chain seq x y z
N MET A 1 15.73 -27.04 -18.57
CA MET A 1 15.73 -26.04 -17.48
C MET A 1 14.84 -24.89 -17.94
N LYS A 2 13.88 -24.41 -17.14
CA LYS A 2 13.01 -23.29 -17.56
C LYS A 2 13.84 -22.00 -17.70
N GLU A 3 13.47 -21.13 -18.64
CA GLU A 3 14.10 -19.81 -18.82
C GLU A 3 13.89 -18.94 -17.57
N THR A 4 14.91 -18.17 -17.17
CA THR A 4 14.84 -17.25 -16.03
C THR A 4 13.94 -16.06 -16.34
N ILE A 5 12.96 -15.82 -15.47
CA ILE A 5 12.06 -14.68 -15.57
C ILE A 5 12.65 -13.50 -14.79
N ASN A 6 12.78 -12.37 -15.47
CA ASN A 6 13.25 -11.12 -14.87
C ASN A 6 12.05 -10.27 -14.44
N ILE A 7 12.09 -9.77 -13.20
CA ILE A 7 11.08 -8.87 -12.64
C ILE A 7 11.77 -7.57 -12.24
N ILE A 8 11.23 -6.43 -12.67
CA ILE A 8 11.78 -5.11 -12.39
C ILE A 8 10.87 -4.43 -11.36
N GLY A 9 11.38 -4.23 -10.14
CA GLY A 9 10.68 -3.69 -8.97
C GLY A 9 10.33 -4.76 -7.94
N ALA A 10 10.74 -4.55 -6.69
CA ALA A 10 10.46 -5.43 -5.55
C ALA A 10 9.35 -4.87 -4.63
N GLY A 11 8.34 -4.22 -5.21
CA GLY A 11 7.08 -3.92 -4.50
C GLY A 11 6.17 -5.13 -4.39
N PRO A 12 5.00 -5.02 -3.72
CA PRO A 12 4.09 -6.15 -3.50
C PRO A 12 3.75 -6.93 -4.76
N ALA A 13 3.41 -6.24 -5.85
CA ALA A 13 3.10 -6.89 -7.13
C ALA A 13 4.28 -7.74 -7.65
N GLY A 14 5.50 -7.18 -7.65
CA GLY A 14 6.71 -7.87 -8.12
C GLY A 14 7.07 -9.08 -7.26
N LEU A 15 7.00 -8.95 -5.94
CA LEU A 15 7.31 -10.03 -5.02
C LEU A 15 6.26 -11.15 -5.06
N VAL A 16 4.96 -10.81 -5.13
CA VAL A 16 3.90 -11.80 -5.32
C VAL A 16 4.10 -12.57 -6.63
N ALA A 17 4.37 -11.87 -7.73
CA ALA A 17 4.67 -12.52 -9.01
C ALA A 17 5.89 -13.44 -8.90
N ALA A 18 6.95 -13.00 -8.22
CA ALA A 18 8.15 -13.82 -8.00
C ALA A 18 7.83 -15.11 -7.23
N ILE A 19 7.09 -15.01 -6.13
CA ILE A 19 6.68 -16.14 -5.29
C ILE A 19 5.85 -17.14 -6.12
N VAL A 20 4.81 -16.65 -6.81
CA VAL A 20 3.93 -17.49 -7.65
C VAL A 20 4.74 -18.23 -8.71
N LEU A 21 5.64 -17.53 -9.42
CA LEU A 21 6.48 -18.12 -10.46
C LEU A 21 7.44 -19.18 -9.92
N ARG A 22 8.07 -18.93 -8.76
CA ARG A 22 8.93 -19.93 -8.10
C ARG A 22 8.16 -21.17 -7.69
N LYS A 23 6.95 -21.02 -7.13
CA LYS A 23 6.08 -22.16 -6.79
C LYS A 23 5.70 -23.00 -8.02
N HIS A 24 5.65 -22.40 -9.20
CA HIS A 24 5.44 -23.10 -10.48
C HIS A 24 6.75 -23.54 -11.18
N GLY A 25 7.89 -23.49 -10.50
CA GLY A 25 9.16 -24.03 -10.95
C GLY A 25 9.93 -23.16 -11.95
N PHE A 26 9.58 -21.89 -12.12
CA PHE A 26 10.35 -20.95 -12.94
C PHE A 26 11.50 -20.34 -12.12
N PRO A 27 12.73 -20.24 -12.65
CA PRO A 27 13.77 -19.42 -12.04
C PRO A 27 13.41 -17.92 -12.15
N VAL A 28 13.64 -17.15 -11.08
CA VAL A 28 13.25 -15.74 -11.02
C VAL A 28 14.39 -14.88 -10.49
N LYS A 29 14.65 -13.76 -11.17
CA LYS A 29 15.48 -12.65 -10.68
C LYS A 29 14.63 -11.40 -10.52
N VAL A 30 14.72 -10.74 -9.37
CA VAL A 30 14.06 -9.46 -9.10
C VAL A 30 15.11 -8.37 -9.01
N PHE A 31 14.93 -7.26 -9.74
CA PHE A 31 15.82 -6.10 -9.69
C PHE A 31 15.14 -4.97 -8.92
N GLU A 32 15.77 -4.51 -7.84
CA GLU A 32 15.26 -3.42 -7.01
C GLU A 32 16.28 -2.27 -7.01
N MET A 33 15.79 -1.06 -7.28
CA MET A 33 16.65 0.13 -7.31
C MET A 33 17.13 0.53 -5.93
N SER A 34 16.33 0.25 -4.90
CA SER A 34 16.58 0.59 -3.51
C SER A 34 17.48 -0.43 -2.82
N SER A 35 17.97 -0.09 -1.64
CA SER A 35 18.77 -0.99 -0.80
C SER A 35 17.96 -2.11 -0.16
N ASP A 36 16.64 -1.94 -0.03
CA ASP A 36 15.70 -2.95 0.46
C ASP A 36 14.28 -2.74 -0.12
N VAL A 37 13.38 -3.70 0.12
CA VAL A 37 11.95 -3.62 -0.20
C VAL A 37 11.25 -2.58 0.67
N GLY A 38 10.19 -1.95 0.15
CA GLY A 38 9.43 -0.96 0.92
C GLY A 38 10.25 0.25 1.39
N HIS A 39 11.45 0.50 0.84
CA HIS A 39 12.41 1.51 1.34
C HIS A 39 11.83 2.93 1.47
N ARG A 40 10.85 3.28 0.64
CA ARG A 40 10.19 4.61 0.68
C ARG A 40 9.12 4.75 1.78
N LEU A 41 8.77 3.65 2.47
CA LEU A 41 7.64 3.57 3.39
C LEU A 41 8.16 3.51 4.83
N ASN A 42 7.46 4.19 5.73
CA ASN A 42 7.93 4.43 7.10
C ASN A 42 7.13 3.66 8.16
N GLY A 43 6.48 2.56 7.78
CA GLY A 43 5.58 1.84 8.67
C GLY A 43 4.16 2.37 8.65
N ASP A 44 3.75 3.05 7.58
CA ASP A 44 2.37 3.50 7.41
C ASP A 44 1.41 2.31 7.29
N PHE A 45 0.23 2.49 7.88
CA PHE A 45 -0.87 1.55 7.73
C PHE A 45 -1.60 1.76 6.42
N GLN A 46 -1.94 0.65 5.77
CA GLN A 46 -2.75 0.60 4.57
C GLN A 46 -3.79 -0.52 4.71
N GLY A 47 -4.82 -0.49 3.87
CA GLY A 47 -5.84 -1.54 3.82
C GLY A 47 -5.65 -2.45 2.61
N LEU A 48 -5.70 -3.76 2.83
CA LEU A 48 -6.08 -4.71 1.80
C LEU A 48 -7.59 -4.69 1.67
N GLU A 49 -8.07 -4.22 0.53
CA GLU A 49 -9.48 -4.14 0.16
C GLU A 49 -10.17 -5.52 0.26
N ASN A 50 -11.36 -5.58 0.86
CA ASN A 50 -12.15 -6.82 1.03
C ASN A 50 -13.67 -6.61 0.88
N TRP A 51 -14.13 -5.47 0.35
CA TRP A 51 -15.54 -5.13 0.17
C TRP A 51 -16.06 -5.29 -1.27
N SER A 52 -15.20 -5.31 -2.28
CA SER A 52 -15.58 -5.35 -3.71
C SER A 52 -15.75 -6.78 -4.26
N SER A 53 -15.15 -7.76 -3.60
CA SER A 53 -15.20 -9.18 -3.95
C SER A 53 -16.08 -9.95 -2.97
N GLU A 54 -16.76 -11.00 -3.44
CA GLU A 54 -17.44 -11.97 -2.57
C GLU A 54 -16.44 -12.84 -1.81
N ARG A 55 -15.29 -13.11 -2.44
CA ARG A 55 -14.24 -13.94 -1.87
C ARG A 55 -13.33 -13.10 -0.98
N ASP A 56 -13.02 -13.62 0.19
CA ASP A 56 -12.14 -12.98 1.15
C ASP A 56 -10.69 -12.89 0.62
N ILE A 57 -10.06 -11.72 0.78
CA ILE A 57 -8.71 -11.44 0.30
C ILE A 57 -7.67 -12.36 0.94
N THR A 58 -7.87 -12.80 2.18
CA THR A 58 -6.94 -13.72 2.84
C THR A 58 -7.00 -15.13 2.25
N GLU A 59 -8.18 -15.56 1.80
CA GLU A 59 -8.34 -16.80 1.04
C GLU A 59 -7.70 -16.69 -0.34
N LEU A 60 -7.90 -15.55 -1.03
CA LEU A 60 -7.29 -15.31 -2.34
C LEU A 60 -5.76 -15.36 -2.25
N LEU A 61 -5.17 -14.69 -1.25
CA LEU A 61 -3.73 -14.70 -1.00
C LEU A 61 -3.22 -16.12 -0.76
N LYS A 62 -3.92 -16.90 0.07
CA LYS A 62 -3.57 -18.30 0.34
C LYS A 62 -3.61 -19.16 -0.92
N ASP A 63 -4.63 -18.99 -1.76
CA ASP A 63 -4.80 -19.73 -3.00
C ASP A 63 -3.68 -19.50 -4.02
N ILE A 64 -3.21 -18.27 -4.14
CA ILE A 64 -2.05 -17.94 -4.98
C ILE A 64 -0.72 -18.27 -4.28
N GLY A 65 -0.77 -18.84 -3.08
CA GLY A 65 0.39 -19.32 -2.34
C GLY A 65 1.14 -18.24 -1.58
N ILE A 66 0.49 -17.14 -1.21
CA ILE A 66 1.04 -16.13 -0.30
C ILE A 66 0.61 -16.46 1.13
N GLU A 67 1.59 -16.58 2.01
CA GLU A 67 1.36 -16.78 3.44
C GLU A 67 1.20 -15.43 4.15
N ILE A 68 0.39 -15.39 5.20
CA ILE A 68 0.25 -14.20 6.04
C ILE A 68 1.28 -14.29 7.17
N ASN A 69 2.50 -13.82 6.89
CA ASN A 69 3.60 -13.70 7.85
C ASN A 69 3.86 -12.24 8.28
N PHE A 70 2.87 -11.37 8.08
CA PHE A 70 2.92 -9.94 8.35
C PHE A 70 1.64 -9.49 9.06
N LEU A 71 1.60 -8.26 9.59
CA LEU A 71 0.40 -7.69 10.21
C LEU A 71 -0.76 -7.72 9.22
N CYS A 72 -1.85 -8.39 9.58
CA CYS A 72 -3.06 -8.51 8.76
C CYS A 72 -4.28 -8.59 9.69
N VAL A 73 -4.80 -7.43 10.10
CA VAL A 73 -5.86 -7.33 11.12
C VAL A 73 -7.20 -6.98 10.46
N PRO A 74 -8.27 -7.76 10.64
CA PRO A 74 -9.56 -7.48 10.02
C PRO A 74 -10.25 -6.27 10.66
N TYR A 75 -10.81 -5.38 9.84
CA TYR A 75 -11.66 -4.28 10.27
C TYR A 75 -13.08 -4.48 9.76
N TYR A 76 -14.04 -4.59 10.68
CA TYR A 76 -15.46 -4.83 10.39
C TYR A 76 -16.28 -3.54 10.27
N GLY A 77 -15.64 -2.39 10.39
CA GLY A 77 -16.32 -1.11 10.49
C GLY A 77 -15.35 0.04 10.69
N GLY A 78 -15.92 1.20 11.00
CA GLY A 78 -15.21 2.43 11.27
C GLY A 78 -16.15 3.64 11.31
N THR A 79 -15.60 4.79 11.64
CA THR A 79 -16.35 6.04 11.63
C THR A 79 -16.09 6.78 10.33
N VAL A 80 -17.15 7.30 9.69
CA VAL A 80 -17.05 8.14 8.49
C VAL A 80 -17.61 9.52 8.78
N TYR A 81 -16.87 10.53 8.36
CA TYR A 81 -17.32 11.92 8.34
C TYR A 81 -17.55 12.33 6.89
N ALA A 82 -18.76 12.77 6.59
CA ALA A 82 -19.12 13.40 5.31
C ALA A 82 -19.02 14.93 5.44
N PRO A 83 -19.25 15.73 4.37
CA PRO A 83 -19.09 17.20 4.43
C PRO A 83 -19.89 17.93 5.53
N GLU A 84 -20.96 17.33 6.06
CA GLU A 84 -21.69 17.87 7.22
C GLU A 84 -20.95 17.70 8.56
N MET A 85 -19.81 17.00 8.57
CA MET A 85 -18.97 16.68 9.73
C MET A 85 -19.70 15.97 10.88
N LYS A 86 -20.82 15.30 10.58
CA LYS A 86 -21.48 14.39 11.50
C LYS A 86 -20.89 12.99 11.36
N PRO A 87 -20.49 12.33 12.47
CA PRO A 87 -19.97 10.98 12.40
C PRO A 87 -21.08 9.99 12.05
N ALA A 88 -20.80 9.10 11.11
CA ALA A 88 -21.61 7.94 10.77
C ALA A 88 -20.80 6.66 11.05
N GLU A 89 -21.39 5.74 11.80
CA GLU A 89 -20.78 4.44 12.07
C GLU A 89 -21.08 3.47 10.93
N ILE A 90 -20.04 2.87 10.36
CA ILE A 90 -20.14 1.78 9.39
C ILE A 90 -19.87 0.47 10.12
N LYS A 91 -20.72 -0.52 9.88
CA LYS A 91 -20.60 -1.88 10.41
C LYS A 91 -20.86 -2.89 9.30
N SER A 92 -20.16 -4.02 9.38
CA SER A 92 -20.25 -5.12 8.43
C SER A 92 -20.03 -6.44 9.16
N ASP A 93 -20.76 -7.47 8.77
CA ASP A 93 -20.60 -8.83 9.31
C ASP A 93 -19.32 -9.52 8.78
N ARG A 94 -18.78 -9.01 7.67
CA ARG A 94 -17.49 -9.42 7.10
C ARG A 94 -16.44 -8.31 7.24
N PRO A 95 -15.14 -8.64 7.28
CA PRO A 95 -14.10 -7.63 7.23
C PRO A 95 -14.25 -6.76 5.98
N ILE A 96 -14.33 -5.44 6.16
CA ILE A 96 -14.35 -4.47 5.06
C ILE A 96 -12.95 -4.43 4.44
N PHE A 97 -11.91 -4.41 5.27
CA PHE A 97 -10.52 -4.47 4.83
C PHE A 97 -9.67 -5.17 5.89
N TYR A 98 -8.47 -5.57 5.49
CA TYR A 98 -7.43 -6.02 6.41
C TYR A 98 -6.35 -4.96 6.53
N LEU A 99 -6.10 -4.48 7.74
CA LEU A 99 -5.04 -3.54 8.04
C LEU A 99 -3.69 -4.23 7.91
N VAL A 100 -2.83 -3.67 7.07
CA VAL A 100 -1.44 -4.07 6.90
C VAL A 100 -0.50 -2.91 7.19
N LYS A 101 0.74 -3.22 7.56
CA LYS A 101 1.81 -2.25 7.72
C LYS A 101 2.78 -2.35 6.55
N ARG A 102 3.26 -1.22 6.03
CA ARG A 102 4.19 -1.19 4.89
C ARG A 102 5.59 -0.72 5.28
N GLY A 103 6.62 -1.18 4.58
CA GLY A 103 8.02 -0.75 4.75
C GLY A 103 9.02 -1.88 4.98
N ALA A 104 10.30 -1.53 5.19
CA ALA A 104 11.41 -2.49 5.28
C ALA A 104 11.58 -3.16 6.67
N MET A 105 10.63 -2.95 7.58
CA MET A 105 10.72 -3.40 8.99
C MET A 105 10.10 -4.80 9.15
N PRO A 106 10.51 -5.59 10.15
CA PRO A 106 9.85 -6.86 10.46
C PRO A 106 8.33 -6.71 10.69
N GLY A 107 7.55 -7.68 10.24
CA GLY A 107 6.10 -7.71 10.38
C GLY A 107 5.31 -6.84 9.40
N THR A 108 5.98 -6.17 8.45
CA THR A 108 5.32 -5.46 7.34
C THR A 108 5.03 -6.39 6.17
N LEU A 109 4.06 -6.00 5.32
CA LEU A 109 3.75 -6.70 4.07
C LEU A 109 4.98 -6.85 3.17
N ASP A 110 5.73 -5.76 2.96
CA ASP A 110 6.88 -5.77 2.05
C ASP A 110 7.98 -6.73 2.54
N MET A 111 8.29 -6.71 3.84
CA MET A 111 9.29 -7.61 4.43
C MET A 111 8.81 -9.06 4.43
N GLY A 112 7.55 -9.31 4.78
CA GLY A 112 6.97 -10.65 4.77
C GLY A 112 6.99 -11.29 3.37
N LEU A 113 6.68 -10.52 2.34
CA LEU A 113 6.79 -10.97 0.94
C LEU A 113 8.25 -11.21 0.52
N LYS A 114 9.19 -10.35 0.94
CA LYS A 114 10.63 -10.55 0.68
C LYS A 114 11.12 -11.86 1.28
N GLU A 115 10.78 -12.14 2.55
CA GLU A 115 11.16 -13.37 3.25
C GLU A 115 10.64 -14.61 2.51
N GLN A 116 9.36 -14.60 2.09
CA GLN A 116 8.78 -15.68 1.29
C GLN A 116 9.46 -15.86 -0.07
N ALA A 117 9.80 -14.77 -0.76
CA ALA A 117 10.49 -14.86 -2.04
C ALA A 117 11.90 -15.47 -1.87
N LEU A 118 12.65 -15.02 -0.87
CA LEU A 118 13.99 -15.52 -0.57
C LEU A 118 13.98 -16.99 -0.15
N SER A 119 13.00 -17.42 0.66
CA SER A 119 12.87 -18.83 1.08
C SER A 119 12.59 -19.78 -0.09
N LEU A 120 11.95 -19.28 -1.14
CA LEU A 120 11.73 -19.99 -2.40
C LEU A 120 12.93 -19.90 -3.37
N GLY A 121 14.01 -19.22 -3.00
CA GLY A 121 15.21 -19.05 -3.82
C GLY A 121 15.06 -18.04 -4.95
N VAL A 122 14.22 -17.01 -4.79
CA VAL A 122 14.26 -15.83 -5.66
C VAL A 122 15.59 -15.10 -5.44
N GLU A 123 16.30 -14.78 -6.52
CA GLU A 123 17.46 -13.90 -6.46
C GLU A 123 16.98 -12.45 -6.51
N ILE A 124 17.09 -11.72 -5.39
CA ILE A 124 16.76 -10.28 -5.34
C ILE A 124 18.03 -9.47 -5.39
N LEU A 125 18.16 -8.66 -6.44
CA LEU A 125 19.30 -7.80 -6.72
C LEU A 125 18.96 -6.36 -6.32
N PHE A 126 19.30 -6.00 -5.09
CA PHE A 126 19.15 -4.64 -4.55
C PHE A 126 20.21 -3.69 -5.11
N ASN A 127 19.95 -2.38 -5.02
CA ASN A 127 20.80 -1.32 -5.60
C ASN A 127 21.10 -1.57 -7.10
N ARG A 128 20.10 -2.08 -7.83
CA ARG A 128 20.16 -2.35 -9.27
C ARG A 128 18.99 -1.68 -9.95
N ARG A 129 19.17 -0.38 -10.22
CA ARG A 129 18.27 0.37 -11.10
C ARG A 129 18.45 -0.09 -12.53
N LEU A 130 17.33 -0.40 -13.20
CA LEU A 130 17.29 -0.72 -14.63
C LEU A 130 16.45 0.34 -15.36
N ASP A 131 17.12 1.33 -15.96
CA ASP A 131 16.43 2.35 -16.77
C ASP A 131 16.02 1.80 -18.14
N ALA A 132 16.79 0.85 -18.67
CA ALA A 132 16.48 0.08 -19.85
C ALA A 132 16.73 -1.41 -19.58
N PHE A 133 15.89 -2.25 -20.16
CA PHE A 133 16.06 -3.70 -20.15
C PHE A 133 15.68 -4.24 -21.51
N ASP A 134 16.61 -4.90 -22.17
CA ASP A 134 16.38 -5.58 -23.44
C ASP A 134 15.95 -7.04 -23.17
N GLY A 135 14.86 -7.47 -23.79
CA GLY A 135 14.26 -8.79 -23.58
C GLY A 135 12.97 -8.81 -22.76
N LYS A 136 12.52 -10.03 -22.44
CA LYS A 136 11.27 -10.29 -21.72
C LYS A 136 11.43 -10.01 -20.23
N ALA A 137 10.49 -9.27 -19.66
CA ALA A 137 10.45 -8.99 -18.23
C ALA A 137 9.02 -8.72 -17.76
N ILE A 138 8.81 -8.86 -16.45
CA ILE A 138 7.64 -8.35 -15.75
C ILE A 138 8.05 -7.03 -15.08
N VAL A 139 7.26 -5.97 -15.24
CA VAL A 139 7.57 -4.61 -14.77
C VAL A 139 6.55 -4.21 -13.70
N GLY A 140 7.02 -4.10 -12.46
CA GLY A 140 6.25 -3.70 -11.28
C GLY A 140 6.91 -2.53 -10.54
N THR A 141 7.36 -1.52 -11.29
CA THR A 141 8.15 -0.39 -10.77
C THR A 141 7.33 0.71 -10.09
N GLY A 142 6.07 0.44 -9.73
CA GLY A 142 5.17 1.42 -9.13
C GLY A 142 4.64 2.46 -10.13
N PRO A 143 4.17 3.62 -9.63
CA PRO A 143 3.44 4.60 -10.42
C PRO A 143 4.35 5.33 -11.42
N LYS A 144 3.81 5.68 -12.60
CA LYS A 144 4.52 6.46 -13.64
C LYS A 144 4.03 7.91 -13.74
N GLY A 145 2.92 8.23 -13.10
CA GLY A 145 2.35 9.56 -12.95
C GLY A 145 1.88 9.83 -11.52
N GLY A 146 1.23 10.97 -11.32
CA GLY A 146 0.60 11.35 -10.06
C GLY A 146 -0.84 11.78 -10.32
N ASP A 147 -1.76 10.82 -10.34
CA ASP A 147 -3.22 11.06 -10.42
C ASP A 147 -3.82 11.26 -9.02
N ALA A 148 -3.05 10.90 -8.01
CA ALA A 148 -3.30 11.19 -6.61
C ALA A 148 -1.99 11.54 -5.91
N ILE A 149 -2.07 12.39 -4.90
CA ILE A 149 -1.00 12.55 -3.91
C ILE A 149 -1.53 12.18 -2.54
N ALA A 150 -0.67 11.64 -1.70
CA ALA A 150 -0.93 11.39 -0.30
C ALA A 150 0.11 12.11 0.54
N VAL A 151 -0.35 12.86 1.55
CA VAL A 151 0.50 13.54 2.52
C VAL A 151 0.08 13.09 3.90
N GLY A 152 1.02 12.60 4.69
CA GLY A 152 0.68 11.95 5.95
C GLY A 152 1.79 11.89 6.97
N ILE A 153 1.42 11.39 8.15
CA ILE A 153 2.36 11.04 9.22
C ILE A 153 2.08 9.64 9.75
N THR A 154 3.15 8.98 10.17
CA THR A 154 3.08 7.87 11.14
C THR A 154 3.44 8.40 12.51
N PHE A 155 2.83 7.89 13.57
CA PHE A 155 3.08 8.35 14.95
C PHE A 155 2.78 7.26 15.98
N ASN A 156 3.21 7.46 17.22
CA ASN A 156 2.78 6.70 18.38
C ASN A 156 1.65 7.42 19.11
N THR A 157 0.71 6.67 19.67
CA THR A 157 -0.47 7.19 20.37
C THR A 157 -0.90 6.19 21.46
N ALA A 158 -1.58 6.70 22.50
CA ALA A 158 -2.29 5.89 23.48
C ALA A 158 -3.78 5.72 23.14
N MET A 159 -4.23 6.28 22.01
CA MET A 159 -5.59 6.09 21.49
C MET A 159 -5.87 4.60 21.23
N GLU A 160 -7.11 4.19 21.51
CA GLU A 160 -7.61 2.86 21.14
C GLU A 160 -7.58 2.64 19.62
N ASP A 161 -7.46 1.37 19.23
CA ASP A 161 -7.48 0.96 17.83
C ASP A 161 -8.75 1.46 17.13
N LYS A 162 -8.57 2.07 15.95
CA LYS A 162 -9.66 2.79 15.27
C LYS A 162 -9.39 2.96 13.79
N SER A 163 -10.46 2.97 13.00
CA SER A 163 -10.49 3.37 11.61
C SER A 163 -11.45 4.55 11.43
N VAL A 164 -10.95 5.64 10.86
CA VAL A 164 -11.75 6.81 10.54
C VAL A 164 -11.47 7.27 9.12
N LEU A 165 -12.54 7.60 8.39
CA LEU A 165 -12.49 8.17 7.05
C LEU A 165 -13.21 9.52 7.04
N VAL A 166 -12.69 10.47 6.26
CA VAL A 166 -13.23 11.82 6.14
C VAL A 166 -13.31 12.17 4.67
N PHE A 167 -14.51 12.58 4.23
CA PHE A 167 -14.78 13.07 2.90
C PHE A 167 -15.18 14.54 2.97
N ASP A 168 -14.26 15.41 2.58
CA ASP A 168 -14.45 16.85 2.59
C ASP A 168 -13.45 17.53 1.66
N ASP A 169 -13.90 18.46 0.83
CA ASP A 169 -13.06 19.08 -0.20
C ASP A 169 -12.07 20.12 0.38
N ASP A 170 -12.27 20.63 1.59
CA ASP A 170 -11.30 21.49 2.26
C ASP A 170 -10.17 20.65 2.89
N ILE A 171 -10.51 19.47 3.41
CA ILE A 171 -9.55 18.54 4.03
C ILE A 171 -8.81 17.68 2.99
N ALA A 172 -9.49 17.23 1.94
CA ALA A 172 -8.98 16.29 0.95
C ALA A 172 -9.67 16.49 -0.42
N PRO A 173 -9.32 17.55 -1.18
CA PRO A 173 -9.92 17.87 -2.47
C PRO A 173 -10.13 16.68 -3.42
N LYS A 174 -11.40 16.33 -3.66
CA LYS A 174 -11.88 15.20 -4.48
C LYS A 174 -11.35 13.82 -4.09
N GLY A 175 -10.67 13.71 -2.95
CA GLY A 175 -10.17 12.45 -2.43
C GLY A 175 -10.79 12.17 -1.08
N TYR A 176 -9.94 11.82 -0.11
CA TYR A 176 -10.35 11.45 1.23
C TYR A 176 -9.18 11.60 2.20
N ALA A 177 -9.49 11.78 3.48
CA ALA A 177 -8.51 11.68 4.55
C ALA A 177 -8.85 10.52 5.48
N TYR A 178 -7.86 9.93 6.12
CA TYR A 178 -8.08 8.84 7.05
C TYR A 178 -7.17 8.90 8.27
N LEU A 179 -7.63 8.25 9.33
CA LEU A 179 -6.87 7.91 10.53
C LEU A 179 -7.02 6.41 10.78
N LEU A 180 -5.89 5.71 10.88
CA LEU A 180 -5.82 4.30 11.25
C LEU A 180 -4.93 4.18 12.49
N VAL A 181 -5.46 3.56 13.55
CA VAL A 181 -4.73 3.29 14.81
C VAL A 181 -4.78 1.81 15.09
N ASN A 182 -3.63 1.21 15.38
CA ASN A 182 -3.52 -0.20 15.74
C ASN A 182 -2.32 -0.41 16.68
N GLN A 183 -2.57 -0.95 17.86
CA GLN A 183 -1.58 -1.29 18.88
C GLN A 183 -0.62 -0.14 19.20
N GLY A 184 -1.19 1.05 19.44
CA GLY A 184 -0.46 2.27 19.83
C GLY A 184 0.39 2.89 18.72
N CYS A 185 0.25 2.42 17.48
CA CYS A 185 0.75 3.09 16.28
C CYS A 185 -0.42 3.76 15.56
N GLY A 186 -0.19 4.93 14.98
CA GLY A 186 -1.16 5.68 14.19
C GLY A 186 -0.61 6.05 12.82
N THR A 187 -1.49 6.11 11.83
CA THR A 187 -1.25 6.68 10.51
C THR A 187 -2.39 7.61 10.18
N MET A 188 -2.10 8.87 9.86
CA MET A 188 -3.09 9.78 9.29
C MET A 188 -2.60 10.34 7.97
N VAL A 189 -3.48 10.41 6.99
CA VAL A 189 -3.14 10.80 5.62
C VAL A 189 -4.30 11.55 5.00
N THR A 190 -3.99 12.64 4.33
CA THR A 190 -4.91 13.26 3.36
C THR A 190 -4.49 12.83 1.95
N VAL A 191 -5.44 12.34 1.17
CA VAL A 191 -5.28 11.90 -0.22
C VAL A 191 -6.03 12.87 -1.12
N LEU A 192 -5.31 13.50 -2.04
CA LEU A 192 -5.82 14.52 -2.94
C LEU A 192 -5.85 14.00 -4.37
N TYR A 193 -7.01 14.09 -5.03
CA TYR A 193 -7.17 13.82 -6.46
C TYR A 193 -7.20 15.10 -7.29
N ARG A 194 -7.31 16.26 -6.64
CA ARG A 194 -7.17 17.58 -7.26
C ARG A 194 -6.35 18.49 -6.36
N GLU A 195 -5.96 19.65 -6.89
CA GLU A 195 -5.32 20.71 -6.12
C GLU A 195 -4.04 20.27 -5.38
N TYR A 196 -3.23 19.40 -6.00
CA TYR A 196 -2.05 18.76 -5.39
C TYR A 196 -1.08 19.73 -4.67
N ARG A 197 -1.01 20.99 -5.10
CA ARG A 197 -0.15 22.01 -4.45
C ARG A 197 -0.59 22.34 -3.03
N ARG A 198 -1.84 22.08 -2.67
CA ARG A 198 -2.43 22.29 -1.33
C ARG A 198 -2.16 21.15 -0.36
N GLY A 199 -1.44 20.09 -0.76
CA GLY A 199 -1.28 18.88 0.08
C GLY A 199 -0.81 19.13 1.52
N ASN A 200 0.10 20.09 1.75
CA ASN A 200 0.52 20.46 3.10
C ASN A 200 -0.55 21.23 3.90
N GLU A 201 -1.29 22.12 3.25
CA GLU A 201 -2.40 22.88 3.85
C GLU A 201 -3.51 21.91 4.27
N CYS A 202 -3.98 21.08 3.33
CA CYS A 202 -4.96 20.03 3.56
C CYS A 202 -4.54 19.05 4.67
N PHE A 203 -3.24 18.72 4.77
CA PHE A 203 -2.73 17.88 5.85
C PHE A 203 -2.88 18.54 7.23
N GLU A 204 -2.58 19.84 7.34
CA GLU A 204 -2.73 20.56 8.62
C GLU A 204 -4.22 20.75 8.97
N ASP A 205 -5.10 20.92 7.98
CA ASP A 205 -6.55 20.97 8.18
C ASP A 205 -7.11 19.62 8.67
N MET A 206 -6.69 18.52 8.04
CA MET A 206 -6.99 17.16 8.52
C MET A 206 -6.48 16.94 9.95
N LYS A 207 -5.23 17.34 10.24
CA LYS A 207 -4.61 17.16 11.56
C LYS A 207 -5.38 17.93 12.63
N ARG A 208 -5.83 19.15 12.32
CA ARG A 208 -6.70 19.95 13.19
C ARG A 208 -8.04 19.27 13.41
N PHE A 209 -8.70 18.83 12.33
CA PHE A 209 -9.96 18.08 12.42
C PHE A 209 -9.86 16.89 13.38
N PHE A 210 -8.84 16.04 13.26
CA PHE A 210 -8.70 14.88 14.15
C PHE A 210 -8.39 15.27 15.60
N LYS A 211 -7.61 16.34 15.84
CA LYS A 211 -7.35 16.84 17.19
C LYS A 211 -8.60 17.41 17.87
N ASP A 212 -9.45 18.09 17.11
CA ASP A 212 -10.65 18.75 17.65
C ASP A 212 -11.78 17.74 17.92
N ASN A 213 -11.85 16.66 17.14
CA ASN A 213 -12.95 15.69 17.21
C ASN A 213 -12.60 14.41 17.97
N MET A 214 -11.32 14.19 18.33
CA MET A 214 -10.87 12.96 18.98
C MET A 214 -9.82 13.23 20.03
N ALA A 215 -9.79 12.41 21.08
CA ALA A 215 -8.74 12.43 22.09
C ALA A 215 -7.44 11.84 21.53
N LEU A 216 -6.74 12.63 20.70
CA LEU A 216 -5.56 12.22 19.95
C LEU A 216 -4.26 12.76 20.56
N ASP A 217 -3.38 11.86 20.99
CA ASP A 217 -1.99 12.16 21.30
C ASP A 217 -1.06 11.71 20.17
N ILE A 218 -0.21 12.61 19.70
CA ILE A 218 0.75 12.33 18.62
C ILE A 218 2.15 12.41 19.21
N LYS A 219 2.88 11.29 19.16
CA LYS A 219 4.28 11.18 19.62
C LYS A 219 5.15 10.60 18.50
N ASN A 220 6.42 10.99 18.46
CA ASN A 220 7.41 10.48 17.51
C ASN A 220 6.94 10.52 16.04
N GLU A 221 6.29 11.62 15.63
CA GLU A 221 5.74 11.72 14.28
C GLU A 221 6.82 11.69 13.20
N LYS A 222 6.54 11.00 12.08
CA LYS A 222 7.36 11.01 10.87
C LYS A 222 6.49 11.35 9.68
N LYS A 223 6.81 12.46 9.02
CA LYS A 223 6.14 12.89 7.79
C LYS A 223 6.55 11.98 6.63
N PHE A 224 5.59 11.72 5.74
CA PHE A 224 5.83 11.04 4.47
C PHE A 224 4.89 11.59 3.39
N GLY A 225 5.24 11.31 2.14
CA GLY A 225 4.39 11.59 1.00
C GLY A 225 4.51 10.49 -0.05
N SER A 226 3.43 10.23 -0.77
CA SER A 226 3.40 9.28 -1.87
C SER A 226 2.51 9.76 -3.00
N TYR A 227 2.60 9.09 -4.14
CA TYR A 227 1.78 9.33 -5.32
C TYR A 227 1.04 8.05 -5.63
N GLY A 228 -0.22 8.18 -6.04
CA GLY A 228 -1.00 7.14 -6.68
C GLY A 228 -1.13 7.42 -8.17
N ASN A 229 -1.22 6.37 -8.97
CA ASN A 229 -1.41 6.45 -10.41
C ASN A 229 -2.48 5.43 -10.78
N PHE A 230 -3.47 5.85 -11.56
CA PHE A 230 -4.51 4.97 -12.07
C PHE A 230 -4.78 5.29 -13.52
N PHE A 231 -4.72 4.27 -14.36
CA PHE A 231 -5.06 4.41 -15.77
C PHE A 231 -5.53 3.07 -16.32
N ILE A 232 -6.33 3.09 -17.37
CA ILE A 232 -6.77 1.86 -18.04
C ILE A 232 -6.04 1.75 -19.38
N ARG A 233 -5.52 0.56 -19.69
CA ARG A 233 -4.95 0.23 -21.00
C ARG A 233 -5.66 -0.97 -21.60
N ASP A 234 -5.67 -1.01 -22.94
CA ASP A 234 -6.22 -2.13 -23.70
C ASP A 234 -5.47 -3.44 -23.45
N THR A 235 -4.18 -3.35 -23.07
CA THR A 235 -3.33 -4.50 -22.76
C THR A 235 -2.26 -4.16 -21.74
N GLN A 236 -1.89 -5.17 -20.95
CA GLN A 236 -0.77 -5.14 -20.01
C GLN A 236 0.53 -5.67 -20.61
N ALA A 237 0.53 -6.00 -21.91
CA ALA A 237 1.71 -6.44 -22.64
C ALA A 237 2.20 -5.33 -23.58
N HIS A 238 3.44 -4.88 -23.41
CA HIS A 238 4.05 -3.88 -24.29
C HIS A 238 5.55 -4.14 -24.47
N ASN A 239 6.06 -4.03 -25.70
CA ASN A 239 7.48 -4.23 -26.04
C ASN A 239 8.10 -5.50 -25.42
N LYS A 240 7.41 -6.64 -25.55
CA LYS A 240 7.80 -7.97 -24.99
C LYS A 240 7.82 -8.03 -23.45
N LYS A 241 7.23 -7.06 -22.76
CA LYS A 241 7.13 -6.99 -21.29
C LYS A 241 5.69 -7.09 -20.84
N LEU A 242 5.50 -7.62 -19.63
CA LEU A 242 4.23 -7.60 -18.93
C LEU A 242 4.30 -6.57 -17.81
N TYR A 243 3.26 -5.78 -17.62
CA TYR A 243 3.17 -4.77 -16.56
C TYR A 243 2.23 -5.27 -15.48
N ILE A 244 2.56 -4.97 -14.22
CA ILE A 244 1.77 -5.37 -13.03
C ILE A 244 1.75 -4.26 -11.98
N GLY A 245 0.77 -4.31 -11.07
CA GLY A 245 0.56 -3.29 -10.04
C GLY A 245 0.31 -1.90 -10.63
N GLU A 246 0.69 -0.83 -9.95
CA GLU A 246 0.51 0.55 -10.46
C GLU A 246 1.26 0.84 -11.78
N SER A 247 2.22 0.00 -12.19
CA SER A 247 2.84 0.11 -13.51
C SER A 247 1.93 -0.39 -14.65
N ALA A 248 0.87 -1.14 -14.32
CA ALA A 248 -0.17 -1.63 -15.24
C ALA A 248 -1.40 -0.70 -15.31
N GLY A 249 -1.55 0.20 -14.35
CA GLY A 249 -2.77 0.99 -14.17
C GLY A 249 -3.40 0.74 -12.83
#